data_AF-A0A2D7CAZ3-F1
#
_entry.id   AF-A0A2D7CAZ3-F1
#
_cell.length_a   1.000
_cell.length_b   1.000
_cell.length_c   1.000
_cell.angle_alpha   90.00
_cell.angle_beta   90.00
_cell.angle_gamma   90.00
#
_symmetry.space_group_name_H-M   'P 1'
#
loop_
_entity.id
_entity.type
_entity.pdbx_description
1 polymer ?
#
loop_
_entity_poly.entity_id
_entity_poly.type
_entity_poly.pdbx_seq_one_letter_code
_entity_poly.pdbx_strand_id
1 'polypeptide(L)'
;AAVGGFVWAGLARTGFTHHGTLLINSAAHIWGTQPYGDANSSKDSPILAFLTFGEGYHNFHHTFQADYRNGHRWYHFDPSKWWINFFAFLRLKRGLKSTPDWHIEDKRRQASFENAALATASEERDLTALQARMKAARTNFKSQSRALDKLLDQRRAARKERQAARRQELEEAIAKMRDDIASIRAEFALIMSDLSGAKPASA
;
A
#
# COMPACT_ATOMS: atom_id res chain seq x y z
N ALA A 1 -24.15 -3.08 -38.32
CA ALA A 1 -23.00 -2.94 -37.40
C ALA A 1 -23.03 -1.62 -36.61
N ALA A 2 -23.08 -0.45 -37.28
CA ALA A 2 -22.99 0.85 -36.61
C ALA A 2 -24.10 1.13 -35.56
N VAL A 3 -25.37 0.88 -35.90
CA VAL A 3 -26.51 1.10 -34.96
C VAL A 3 -26.41 0.19 -33.73
N GLY A 4 -26.10 -1.09 -33.93
CA GLY A 4 -25.90 -2.03 -32.82
C GLY A 4 -24.75 -1.62 -31.91
N GLY A 5 -23.63 -1.15 -32.48
CA GLY A 5 -22.51 -0.61 -31.71
C GLY A 5 -22.89 0.64 -30.90
N PHE A 6 -23.60 1.60 -31.51
CA PHE A 6 -24.07 2.80 -30.82
C PHE A 6 -25.01 2.47 -29.65
N VAL A 7 -25.96 1.56 -29.85
CA VAL A 7 -26.93 1.17 -28.81
C VAL A 7 -26.24 0.40 -27.69
N TRP A 8 -25.49 -0.66 -27.99
CA TRP A 8 -24.96 -1.56 -26.96
C TRP A 8 -23.65 -1.05 -26.35
N ALA A 9 -22.67 -0.68 -27.17
CA ALA A 9 -21.35 -0.23 -26.69
C ALA A 9 -21.36 1.24 -26.25
N GLY A 10 -22.28 2.05 -26.78
CA GLY A 10 -22.50 3.44 -26.37
C GLY A 10 -23.54 3.55 -25.26
N LEU A 11 -24.82 3.56 -25.62
CA LEU A 11 -25.91 3.93 -24.71
C LEU A 11 -26.08 2.96 -23.54
N ALA A 12 -26.20 1.66 -23.81
CA ALA A 12 -26.45 0.65 -22.78
C ALA A 12 -25.28 0.57 -21.80
N ARG A 13 -24.04 0.48 -22.31
CA ARG A 13 -22.82 0.51 -21.48
C ARG A 13 -22.79 1.73 -20.56
N THR A 14 -23.00 2.93 -21.10
CA THR A 14 -22.97 4.18 -20.33
C THR A 14 -24.09 4.18 -19.29
N GLY A 15 -25.30 3.74 -19.66
CA GLY A 15 -26.42 3.57 -18.74
C GLY A 15 -26.07 2.66 -17.57
N PHE A 16 -25.61 1.43 -17.82
CA PHE A 16 -25.21 0.49 -16.76
C PHE A 16 -24.07 1.02 -15.89
N THR A 17 -23.09 1.69 -16.50
CA THR A 17 -21.96 2.28 -15.76
C THR A 17 -22.47 3.34 -14.78
N HIS A 18 -23.34 4.27 -15.23
CA HIS A 18 -23.92 5.28 -14.36
C HIS A 18 -24.78 4.68 -13.25
N HIS A 19 -25.61 3.69 -13.57
CA HIS A 19 -26.42 3.00 -12.56
C HIS A 19 -25.53 2.33 -11.52
N GLY A 20 -24.41 1.70 -11.92
CA GLY A 20 -23.43 1.13 -10.99
C GLY A 20 -22.83 2.17 -10.03
N THR A 21 -22.41 3.32 -10.54
CA THR A 21 -21.86 4.41 -9.71
C THR A 21 -22.90 5.01 -8.77
N LEU A 22 -24.12 5.25 -9.24
CA LEU A 22 -25.19 5.81 -8.42
C LEU A 22 -25.70 4.80 -7.38
N LEU A 23 -25.67 3.51 -7.71
CA LEU A 23 -26.06 2.43 -6.80
C LEU A 23 -25.23 2.46 -5.52
N ILE A 24 -23.91 2.69 -5.59
CA ILE A 24 -23.06 2.76 -4.39
C ILE A 24 -23.55 3.83 -3.42
N ASN A 25 -23.88 5.02 -3.91
CA ASN A 25 -24.32 6.14 -3.08
C ASN A 25 -25.64 5.87 -2.33
N SER A 26 -26.42 4.87 -2.78
CA SER A 26 -27.67 4.47 -2.12
C SER A 26 -27.52 3.15 -1.36
N ALA A 27 -27.17 2.08 -2.08
CA ALA A 27 -27.10 0.72 -1.55
C ALA A 27 -26.06 0.57 -0.43
N ALA A 28 -24.89 1.22 -0.56
CA ALA A 28 -23.84 1.15 0.46
C ALA A 28 -24.14 2.02 1.69
N HIS A 29 -25.23 2.79 1.69
CA HIS A 29 -25.73 3.48 2.87
C HIS A 29 -26.88 2.75 3.57
N ILE A 30 -27.42 1.70 2.94
CA ILE A 30 -28.56 0.92 3.45
C ILE A 30 -28.11 -0.48 3.88
N TRP A 31 -27.33 -1.18 3.06
CA TRP A 31 -26.98 -2.58 3.26
C TRP A 31 -25.50 -2.78 3.58
N GLY A 32 -25.23 -3.55 4.63
CA GLY A 32 -23.88 -3.94 5.04
C GLY A 32 -23.60 -3.66 6.52
N THR A 33 -22.33 -3.58 6.86
CA THR A 33 -21.83 -3.40 8.24
C THR A 33 -21.01 -2.12 8.39
N GLN A 34 -20.84 -1.60 9.61
CA GLN A 34 -20.07 -0.37 9.87
C GLN A 34 -18.88 -0.66 10.81
N PRO A 35 -17.88 -1.43 10.33
CA PRO A 35 -16.80 -1.91 11.19
C PRO A 35 -15.83 -0.83 11.67
N TYR A 36 -15.78 0.36 11.06
CA TYR A 36 -14.81 1.42 11.36
C TYR A 36 -15.41 2.68 11.99
N GLY A 37 -16.72 2.69 12.20
CA GLY A 37 -17.46 3.78 12.84
C GLY A 37 -18.79 4.06 12.14
N ASP A 38 -19.67 4.76 12.84
CA ASP A 38 -21.04 5.09 12.45
C ASP A 38 -21.26 6.61 12.27
N ALA A 39 -20.16 7.38 12.20
CA ALA A 39 -20.20 8.83 12.01
C ALA A 39 -20.97 9.28 10.75
N ASN A 40 -21.14 8.37 9.79
CA ASN A 40 -22.08 8.51 8.68
C ASN A 40 -22.77 7.15 8.41
N SER A 41 -23.74 7.11 7.49
CA SER A 41 -24.49 5.89 7.18
C SER A 41 -23.76 4.90 6.25
N SER A 42 -22.51 5.15 5.88
CA SER A 42 -21.78 4.29 4.94
C SER A 42 -21.48 2.91 5.55
N LYS A 43 -21.64 1.87 4.75
CA LYS A 43 -21.53 0.46 5.13
C LYS A 43 -20.62 -0.31 4.18
N ASP A 44 -19.91 -1.30 4.73
CA ASP A 44 -19.15 -2.28 3.97
C ASP A 44 -20.04 -3.46 3.58
N SER A 45 -20.04 -3.79 2.28
CA SER A 45 -20.73 -4.95 1.70
C SER A 45 -19.85 -5.62 0.64
N PRO A 46 -19.36 -6.86 0.89
CA PRO A 46 -18.57 -7.61 -0.09
C PRO A 46 -19.33 -7.89 -1.40
N ILE A 47 -20.66 -8.05 -1.33
CA ILE A 47 -21.52 -8.25 -2.49
C ILE A 47 -21.54 -6.98 -3.35
N LEU A 48 -21.76 -5.82 -2.73
CA LEU A 48 -21.69 -4.55 -3.45
C LEU A 48 -20.29 -4.34 -4.00
N ALA A 49 -19.25 -4.63 -3.23
CA ALA A 49 -17.86 -4.51 -3.70
C ALA A 49 -17.59 -5.37 -4.93
N PHE A 50 -18.16 -6.58 -5.02
CA PHE A 50 -18.06 -7.38 -6.22
C PHE A 50 -18.76 -6.73 -7.43
N LEU A 51 -19.99 -6.25 -7.26
CA LEU A 51 -20.78 -5.63 -8.34
C LEU A 51 -20.21 -4.29 -8.80
N THR A 52 -19.50 -3.57 -7.94
CA THR A 52 -19.05 -2.19 -8.16
C THR A 52 -17.52 -2.10 -8.21
N PHE A 53 -16.85 -3.23 -8.45
CA PHE A 53 -15.39 -3.29 -8.60
C PHE A 53 -14.60 -2.69 -7.43
N GLY A 54 -15.08 -2.92 -6.21
CA GLY A 54 -14.39 -2.63 -4.95
C GLY A 54 -15.01 -1.49 -4.13
N GLU A 55 -15.85 -0.66 -4.73
CA GLU A 55 -16.41 0.53 -4.05
C GLU A 55 -17.36 0.20 -2.89
N GLY A 56 -17.85 -1.03 -2.80
CA GLY A 56 -18.74 -1.48 -1.73
C GLY A 56 -18.10 -1.61 -0.35
N TYR A 57 -16.78 -1.46 -0.20
CA TYR A 57 -16.12 -1.25 1.10
C TYR A 57 -16.22 0.23 1.52
N HIS A 58 -17.47 0.73 1.58
CA HIS A 58 -17.76 2.14 1.65
C HIS A 58 -17.51 2.72 3.06
N ASN A 59 -17.72 1.95 4.12
CA ASN A 59 -17.41 2.37 5.49
C ASN A 59 -15.90 2.58 5.68
N PHE A 60 -15.09 1.68 5.11
CA PHE A 60 -13.65 1.87 5.09
C PHE A 60 -13.27 3.13 4.31
N HIS A 61 -13.78 3.27 3.08
CA HIS A 61 -13.45 4.40 2.21
C HIS A 61 -13.79 5.75 2.86
N HIS A 62 -14.96 5.89 3.47
CA HIS A 62 -15.37 7.11 4.17
C HIS A 62 -14.56 7.39 5.43
N THR A 63 -14.13 6.35 6.14
CA THR A 63 -13.31 6.51 7.36
C THR A 63 -11.85 6.86 7.02
N PHE A 64 -11.33 6.34 5.91
CA PHE A 64 -9.93 6.45 5.50
C PHE A 64 -9.79 6.96 4.07
N GLN A 65 -10.41 8.10 3.76
CA GLN A 65 -10.51 8.69 2.41
C GLN A 65 -9.15 8.94 1.72
N ALA A 66 -8.08 9.08 2.51
CA ALA A 66 -6.73 9.27 1.98
C ALA A 66 -6.02 7.96 1.60
N ASP A 67 -6.56 6.80 1.99
CA ASP A 67 -6.05 5.49 1.59
C ASP A 67 -6.40 5.23 0.12
N TYR A 68 -5.43 4.75 -0.66
CA TYR A 68 -5.67 4.45 -2.07
C TYR A 68 -6.57 3.23 -2.29
N ARG A 69 -6.81 2.42 -1.24
CA ARG A 69 -7.59 1.18 -1.29
C ARG A 69 -9.03 1.47 -0.86
N ASN A 70 -10.00 0.87 -1.54
CA ASN A 70 -11.36 0.77 -1.00
C ASN A 70 -11.43 -0.38 0.02
N GLY A 71 -10.77 -1.50 -0.27
CA GLY A 71 -10.67 -2.63 0.65
C GLY A 71 -9.24 -2.83 1.16
N HIS A 72 -8.99 -2.56 2.45
CA HIS A 72 -7.63 -2.63 3.00
C HIS A 72 -7.02 -4.04 3.07
N ARG A 73 -7.85 -5.09 3.17
CA ARG A 73 -7.37 -6.47 3.31
C ARG A 73 -6.95 -7.04 1.97
N TRP A 74 -6.03 -7.99 1.99
CA TRP A 74 -5.54 -8.63 0.77
C TRP A 74 -6.66 -9.38 0.01
N TYR A 75 -7.57 -10.02 0.75
CA TYR A 75 -8.71 -10.76 0.20
C TYR A 75 -9.95 -9.90 -0.09
N HIS A 76 -9.92 -8.59 0.23
CA HIS A 76 -11.00 -7.70 -0.16
C HIS A 76 -10.97 -7.51 -1.68
N PHE A 77 -12.08 -7.83 -2.35
CA PHE A 77 -12.21 -7.71 -3.79
C PHE A 77 -12.19 -6.22 -4.17
N ASP A 78 -11.05 -5.78 -4.70
CA ASP A 78 -10.82 -4.39 -5.08
C ASP A 78 -9.89 -4.38 -6.29
N PRO A 79 -10.43 -4.55 -7.51
CA PRO A 79 -9.68 -4.47 -8.75
C PRO A 79 -8.91 -3.16 -8.90
N SER A 80 -9.45 -2.04 -8.41
CA SER A 80 -8.78 -0.73 -8.49
C SER A 80 -7.46 -0.74 -7.71
N LYS A 81 -7.45 -1.30 -6.49
CA LYS A 81 -6.23 -1.52 -5.69
C LYS A 81 -5.19 -2.35 -6.43
N TRP A 82 -5.61 -3.40 -7.14
CA TRP A 82 -4.68 -4.26 -7.89
C TRP A 82 -4.09 -3.53 -9.09
N TRP A 83 -4.91 -2.79 -9.86
CA TRP A 83 -4.43 -1.97 -10.97
C TRP A 83 -3.46 -0.87 -10.52
N ILE A 84 -3.78 -0.17 -9.44
CA ILE A 84 -2.90 0.86 -8.87
C ILE A 84 -1.55 0.26 -8.44
N ASN A 85 -1.58 -0.92 -7.79
CA ASN A 85 -0.35 -1.62 -7.41
C ASN A 85 0.46 -2.10 -8.62
N PHE A 86 -0.22 -2.57 -9.66
CA PHE A 86 0.44 -2.94 -10.92
C PHE A 86 1.14 -1.74 -11.56
N PHE A 87 0.50 -0.57 -11.63
CA PHE A 87 1.14 0.64 -12.15
C PHE A 87 2.26 1.17 -11.25
N ALA A 88 2.15 0.99 -9.93
CA ALA A 88 3.24 1.29 -9.00
C ALA A 88 4.44 0.36 -9.20
N PHE A 89 4.19 -0.92 -9.49
CA PHE A 89 5.22 -1.90 -9.86
C PHE A 89 5.95 -1.50 -11.15
N LEU A 90 5.19 -1.05 -12.16
CA LEU A 90 5.75 -0.47 -13.41
C LEU A 90 6.41 0.91 -13.22
N ARG A 91 6.49 1.42 -11.99
CA ARG A 91 7.05 2.73 -11.62
C ARG A 91 6.35 3.93 -12.26
N LEU A 92 5.15 3.76 -12.81
CA LEU A 92 4.32 4.84 -13.34
C LEU A 92 3.77 5.74 -12.23
N LYS A 93 3.66 5.21 -11.01
CA LYS A 93 3.15 5.93 -9.84
C LYS A 93 3.97 5.61 -8.59
N ARG A 94 4.30 6.64 -7.81
CA ARG A 94 5.01 6.52 -6.52
C ARG A 94 4.21 7.14 -5.38
N GLY A 95 4.60 6.87 -4.13
CA GLY A 95 3.99 7.49 -2.94
C GLY A 95 2.52 7.14 -2.74
N LEU A 96 2.16 5.84 -2.76
CA LEU A 96 0.81 5.41 -2.40
C LEU A 96 0.56 5.69 -0.92
N LYS A 97 -0.52 6.43 -0.64
CA LYS A 97 -0.96 6.69 0.72
C LYS A 97 -1.75 5.48 1.20
N SER A 98 -1.24 4.78 2.20
CA SER A 98 -1.89 3.64 2.84
C SER A 98 -2.02 3.98 4.31
N THR A 99 -3.20 3.80 4.87
CA THR A 99 -3.42 3.93 6.30
C THR A 99 -2.69 2.79 7.01
N PRO A 100 -1.90 3.09 8.07
CA PRO A 100 -1.25 2.07 8.88
C PRO A 100 -2.25 1.12 9.53
N ASP A 101 -1.92 -0.18 9.61
CA ASP A 101 -2.83 -1.20 10.13
C ASP A 101 -3.26 -0.92 11.57
N TRP A 102 -2.35 -0.43 12.42
CA TRP A 102 -2.69 -0.08 13.80
C TRP A 102 -3.77 1.01 13.88
N HIS A 103 -3.81 1.95 12.93
CA HIS A 103 -4.81 3.03 12.92
C HIS A 103 -6.17 2.50 12.47
N ILE A 104 -6.18 1.56 11.52
CA ILE A 104 -7.38 0.84 11.09
C ILE A 104 -7.95 0.02 12.25
N GLU A 105 -7.09 -0.72 12.96
CA GLU A 105 -7.48 -1.51 14.12
C GLU A 105 -7.98 -0.64 15.28
N ASP A 106 -7.32 0.49 15.55
CA ASP A 106 -7.73 1.46 16.57
C ASP A 106 -9.16 1.96 16.33
N LYS A 107 -9.50 2.30 15.09
CA LYS A 107 -10.86 2.69 14.70
C LYS A 107 -11.85 1.54 14.78
N ARG A 108 -11.47 0.35 14.33
CA ARG A 108 -12.31 -0.84 14.43
C ARG A 108 -12.65 -1.21 15.88
N ARG A 109 -11.66 -1.14 16.78
CA ARG A 109 -11.87 -1.37 18.22
C ARG A 109 -12.76 -0.28 18.82
N GLN A 110 -12.64 0.96 18.36
CA GLN A 110 -13.53 2.05 18.77
C GLN A 110 -14.98 1.72 18.48
N ALA A 111 -15.28 1.44 17.21
CA ALA A 111 -16.63 1.18 16.74
C ALA A 111 -17.22 -0.05 17.43
N SER A 112 -16.41 -1.10 17.60
CA SER A 112 -16.84 -2.30 18.34
C SER A 112 -17.18 -2.00 19.81
N PHE A 113 -16.44 -1.11 20.46
CA PHE A 113 -16.71 -0.73 21.85
C PHE A 113 -17.95 0.15 21.94
N GLU A 114 -18.09 1.15 21.06
CA GLU A 114 -19.27 2.02 21.00
C GLU A 114 -20.54 1.20 20.78
N ASN A 115 -20.52 0.26 19.83
CA ASN A 115 -21.62 -0.68 19.61
C ASN A 115 -21.92 -1.57 20.82
N ALA A 116 -20.89 -2.08 21.50
CA ALA A 116 -21.08 -2.89 22.70
C ALA A 116 -21.62 -2.05 23.88
N ALA A 117 -21.16 -0.81 24.03
CA ALA A 117 -21.65 0.12 25.05
C ALA A 117 -23.13 0.47 24.81
N LEU A 118 -23.52 0.74 23.57
CA LEU A 118 -24.93 0.96 23.20
C LEU A 118 -25.80 -0.28 23.49
N ALA A 119 -25.31 -1.48 23.19
CA ALA A 119 -26.03 -2.73 23.46
C ALA A 119 -26.19 -3.03 24.97
N THR A 120 -25.24 -2.57 25.79
CA THR A 120 -25.24 -2.78 27.25
C THR A 120 -25.89 -1.64 28.03
N ALA A 121 -26.14 -0.49 27.41
CA ALA A 121 -26.81 0.67 28.01
C ALA A 121 -28.28 0.39 28.42
N SER A 122 -28.84 -0.76 28.02
CA SER A 122 -30.14 -1.23 28.53
C SER A 122 -30.08 -1.75 29.98
N GLU A 123 -28.89 -2.06 30.50
CA GLU A 123 -28.65 -2.37 31.91
C GLU A 123 -28.02 -1.11 32.55
N GLU A 124 -28.57 -0.59 33.65
CA GLU A 124 -28.08 0.56 34.45
C GLU A 124 -26.67 0.32 35.05
N ARG A 125 -25.68 0.00 34.22
CA ARG A 125 -24.28 -0.18 34.60
C ARG A 125 -23.55 1.14 34.40
N ASP A 126 -22.85 1.58 35.44
CA ASP A 126 -21.92 2.71 35.32
C ASP A 126 -20.72 2.30 34.42
N LEU A 127 -20.78 2.73 33.16
CA LEU A 127 -19.72 2.48 32.16
C LEU A 127 -18.59 3.51 32.24
N THR A 128 -18.64 4.50 33.13
CA THR A 128 -17.70 5.63 33.16
C THR A 128 -16.27 5.15 33.42
N ALA A 129 -16.08 4.27 34.40
CA ALA A 129 -14.76 3.70 34.72
C ALA A 129 -14.21 2.86 33.56
N LEU A 130 -15.07 2.11 32.88
CA LEU A 130 -14.70 1.29 31.72
C LEU A 130 -14.30 2.16 30.53
N GLN A 131 -15.08 3.20 30.23
CA GLN A 131 -14.78 4.19 29.19
C GLN A 131 -13.44 4.88 29.45
N ALA A 132 -13.17 5.29 30.70
CA ALA A 132 -11.91 5.92 31.08
C ALA A 132 -10.72 4.97 30.86
N ARG A 133 -10.83 3.70 31.31
CA ARG A 133 -9.80 2.68 31.11
C ARG A 133 -9.54 2.40 29.63
N MET A 134 -10.60 2.31 28.82
CA MET A 134 -10.50 2.14 27.37
C MET A 134 -9.80 3.32 26.70
N LYS A 135 -10.17 4.55 27.05
CA LYS A 135 -9.52 5.77 26.53
C LYS A 135 -8.04 5.83 26.86
N ALA A 136 -7.66 5.45 28.09
CA ALA A 136 -6.27 5.36 28.51
C ALA A 136 -5.50 4.28 27.73
N ALA A 137 -6.06 3.06 27.64
CA ALA A 137 -5.46 1.95 26.89
C ALA A 137 -5.25 2.30 25.41
N ARG A 138 -6.23 2.95 24.79
CA ARG A 138 -6.18 3.42 23.40
C ARG A 138 -5.09 4.47 23.19
N THR A 139 -4.98 5.43 24.10
CA THR A 139 -3.95 6.48 24.04
C THR A 139 -2.55 5.88 24.11
N ASN A 140 -2.35 4.93 25.02
CA ASN A 140 -1.09 4.19 25.14
C ASN A 140 -0.81 3.32 23.89
N PHE A 141 -1.80 2.59 23.40
CA PHE A 141 -1.66 1.81 22.15
C PHE A 141 -1.22 2.71 20.99
N LYS A 142 -1.92 3.84 20.79
CA LYS A 142 -1.62 4.80 19.72
C LYS A 142 -0.22 5.40 19.83
N SER A 143 0.25 5.74 21.03
CA SER A 143 1.59 6.28 21.22
C SER A 143 2.67 5.23 20.91
N GLN A 144 2.48 3.99 21.37
CA GLN A 144 3.40 2.88 21.11
C GLN A 144 3.42 2.49 19.63
N SER A 145 2.27 2.38 18.97
CA SER A 145 2.22 2.07 17.54
C SER A 145 2.89 3.14 16.68
N ARG A 146 2.71 4.42 17.01
CA ARG A 146 3.41 5.53 16.32
C ARG A 146 4.93 5.47 16.54
N ALA A 147 5.36 5.17 17.76
CA ALA A 147 6.79 5.01 18.06
C ALA A 147 7.39 3.84 17.27
N LEU A 148 6.67 2.70 17.20
CA LEU A 148 7.07 1.54 16.42
C LEU A 148 7.18 1.86 14.92
N ASP A 149 6.19 2.51 14.33
CA ASP A 149 6.23 2.92 12.92
C ASP A 149 7.46 3.79 12.62
N LYS A 150 7.73 4.78 13.50
CA LYS A 150 8.92 5.64 13.36
C LYS A 150 10.21 4.84 13.40
N LEU A 151 10.34 3.87 14.30
CA LEU A 151 11.51 2.99 14.40
C LEU A 151 11.64 2.09 13.17
N LEU A 152 10.53 1.55 12.66
CA LEU A 152 10.53 0.72 11.45
C LEU A 152 10.97 1.51 10.21
N ASP A 153 10.53 2.76 10.09
CA ASP A 153 10.94 3.65 9.00
C ASP A 153 12.41 4.06 9.10
N GLN A 154 12.89 4.38 10.31
CA GLN A 154 14.33 4.60 10.56
C GLN A 154 15.15 3.36 10.20
N ARG A 155 14.70 2.17 10.59
CA ARG A 155 15.36 0.90 10.23
C ARG A 155 15.41 0.69 8.70
N ARG A 156 14.34 1.03 7.98
CA ARG A 156 14.29 0.95 6.51
C ARG A 156 15.24 1.97 5.86
N ALA A 157 15.29 3.20 6.36
CA ALA A 157 16.20 4.23 5.86
C ALA A 157 17.67 3.83 6.06
N ALA A 158 18.04 3.44 7.28
CA ALA A 158 19.39 2.98 7.60
C ALA A 158 19.81 1.76 6.75
N ARG A 159 18.88 0.82 6.49
CA ARG A 159 19.15 -0.31 5.58
C ARG A 159 19.46 0.15 4.15
N LYS A 160 18.72 1.13 3.63
CA LYS A 160 18.97 1.66 2.27
C LYS A 160 20.31 2.38 2.19
N GLU A 161 20.64 3.20 3.19
CA GLU A 161 21.94 3.88 3.28
C GLU A 161 23.09 2.87 3.34
N ARG A 162 22.99 1.86 4.23
CA ARG A 162 23.99 0.79 4.32
C ARG A 162 24.13 0.00 3.01
N GLN A 163 23.03 -0.29 2.33
CA GLN A 163 23.06 -0.96 1.02
C GLN A 163 23.70 -0.09 -0.06
N ALA A 164 23.44 1.22 -0.05
CA ALA A 164 24.05 2.16 -1.00
C ALA A 164 25.56 2.28 -0.77
N ALA A 165 26.00 2.48 0.48
CA ALA A 165 27.41 2.53 0.84
C ALA A 165 28.13 1.22 0.48
N ARG A 166 27.55 0.07 0.85
CA ARG A 166 28.12 -1.24 0.50
C ARG A 166 28.21 -1.47 -1.01
N ARG A 167 27.23 -0.97 -1.78
CA ARG A 167 27.27 -1.04 -3.24
C ARG A 167 28.44 -0.21 -3.78
N GLN A 168 28.62 1.01 -3.29
CA GLN A 168 29.72 1.88 -3.71
C GLN A 168 31.09 1.25 -3.42
N GLU A 169 31.29 0.70 -2.21
CA GLU A 169 32.52 -0.03 -1.85
C GLU A 169 32.82 -1.18 -2.82
N LEU A 170 31.79 -1.94 -3.20
CA LEU A 170 31.95 -3.07 -4.13
C LEU A 170 32.28 -2.59 -5.55
N GLU A 171 31.66 -1.52 -6.03
CA GLU A 171 31.94 -0.97 -7.37
C GLU A 171 33.39 -0.43 -7.44
N GLU A 172 33.86 0.26 -6.39
CA GLU A 172 35.25 0.74 -6.29
C GLU A 172 36.25 -0.42 -6.26
N ALA A 173 35.96 -1.48 -5.49
CA ALA A 173 36.79 -2.68 -5.45
C ALA A 173 36.82 -3.40 -6.81
N ILE A 174 35.69 -3.49 -7.51
CA ILE A 174 35.60 -4.09 -8.85
C ILE A 174 36.41 -3.26 -9.85
N ALA A 175 36.32 -1.93 -9.82
CA ALA A 175 37.08 -1.04 -10.69
C ALA A 175 38.58 -1.26 -10.49
N LYS A 176 39.06 -1.24 -9.24
CA LYS A 176 40.46 -1.49 -8.92
C LYS A 176 40.95 -2.84 -9.44
N MET A 177 40.19 -3.91 -9.19
CA MET A 177 40.58 -5.25 -9.66
C MET A 177 40.63 -5.34 -11.19
N ARG A 178 39.77 -4.60 -11.91
CA ARG A 178 39.82 -4.52 -13.37
C ARG A 178 41.09 -3.82 -13.86
N ASP A 179 41.47 -2.73 -13.22
CA ASP A 179 42.69 -1.99 -13.54
C ASP A 179 43.95 -2.83 -13.25
N ASP A 180 43.98 -3.53 -12.11
CA ASP A 180 45.06 -4.45 -11.75
C ASP A 180 45.20 -5.58 -12.80
N ILE A 181 44.07 -6.19 -13.21
CA ILE A 181 44.07 -7.21 -14.28
C ILE A 181 44.57 -6.64 -15.61
N ALA A 182 44.19 -5.40 -15.96
CA ALA A 182 44.64 -4.76 -17.19
C ALA A 182 46.16 -4.51 -17.17
N SER A 183 46.69 -4.05 -16.04
CA SER A 183 48.14 -3.87 -15.84
C SER A 183 48.90 -5.18 -15.97
N ILE A 184 48.43 -6.25 -15.34
CA ILE A 184 49.04 -7.59 -15.43
C ILE A 184 49.05 -8.10 -16.88
N ARG A 185 47.94 -7.89 -17.62
CA ARG A 185 47.87 -8.27 -19.04
C ARG A 185 48.86 -7.50 -19.91
N ALA A 186 49.04 -6.20 -19.64
CA ALA A 186 50.01 -5.37 -20.35
C ALA A 186 51.45 -5.83 -20.08
N GLU A 187 51.78 -6.10 -18.82
CA GLU A 187 53.09 -6.63 -18.43
C GLU A 187 53.37 -7.99 -19.08
N PHE A 188 52.39 -8.90 -19.07
CA PHE A 188 52.52 -10.20 -19.72
C PHE A 188 52.76 -10.07 -21.24
N ALA A 189 52.10 -9.11 -21.90
CA ALA A 189 52.32 -8.84 -23.32
C ALA A 189 53.75 -8.34 -23.61
N LEU A 190 54.31 -7.48 -22.74
CA LEU A 190 55.69 -7.02 -22.84
C LEU A 190 56.68 -8.18 -22.67
N ILE A 191 56.51 -9.00 -21.64
CA ILE A 191 57.36 -10.18 -21.39
C ILE A 191 57.34 -11.13 -22.59
N MET A 192 56.16 -11.39 -23.17
CA MET A 192 56.04 -12.24 -24.36
C MET A 192 56.72 -11.63 -25.60
N SER A 193 56.65 -10.30 -25.76
CA SER A 193 57.37 -9.59 -26.83
C SER A 193 58.87 -9.77 -26.68
N ASP A 194 59.42 -9.53 -25.49
CA ASP A 194 60.85 -9.64 -25.19
C ASP A 194 61.37 -11.08 -25.42
N LEU A 195 60.58 -12.09 -25.02
CA LEU A 195 60.94 -13.50 -25.20
C LEU A 195 60.98 -13.93 -26.67
N SER A 196 60.15 -13.31 -27.52
CA SER A 196 60.04 -13.65 -28.95
C SER A 196 61.08 -12.95 -29.84
N GLY A 197 61.84 -11.99 -29.31
CA GLY A 197 62.82 -11.20 -30.07
C GLY A 197 62.20 -10.21 -31.07
N ALA A 198 60.89 -10.00 -31.06
CA ALA A 198 60.19 -9.08 -31.94
C ALA A 198 60.24 -7.64 -31.40
N LYS A 199 60.70 -6.69 -32.22
CA LYS A 199 60.72 -5.25 -31.91
C LYS A 199 59.26 -4.74 -31.77
N PRO A 200 58.92 -3.96 -30.72
CA PRO A 200 57.53 -3.55 -30.49
C PRO A 200 57.02 -2.67 -31.65
N ALA A 201 55.83 -2.99 -32.16
CA ALA A 201 55.16 -2.21 -33.21
C ALA A 201 54.83 -0.81 -32.67
N SER A 202 55.32 0.20 -33.36
CA SER A 202 55.15 1.62 -33.03
C SER A 202 53.71 2.08 -33.24
N ALA A 203 53.17 2.72 -32.18
CA ALA A 203 52.09 3.72 -32.12
C ALA A 203 50.75 3.42 -32.81
#